data_AF-A0A9D0W3I1-F1
#
_entry.id   AF-A0A9D0W3I1-F1
#
_cell.length_a   1.000
_cell.length_b   1.000
_cell.length_c   1.000
_cell.angle_alpha   90.00
_cell.angle_beta   90.00
_cell.angle_gamma   90.00
#
_symmetry.space_group_name_H-M   'P 1'
#
loop_
_entity.id
_entity.type
_entity.pdbx_description
1 polymer ?
#
loop_
_entity_poly.entity_id
_entity_poly.type
_entity_poly.pdbx_seq_one_letter_code
_entity_poly.pdbx_strand_id
1 'polypeptide(L)' 'VEERTVDVHILRLRKALAVQGYDAMIQTVRGVGYRFSAKV' A
#
# COMPACT_ATOMS: atom_id res chain seq x y z
N VAL A 1 17.74 10.22 7.60
CA VAL A 1 16.49 9.58 7.13
C VAL A 1 16.70 9.29 5.67
N GLU A 2 16.87 8.03 5.27
CA GLU A 2 16.96 7.68 3.84
C GLU A 2 15.66 8.06 3.14
N GLU A 3 15.81 8.67 1.98
CA GLU A 3 14.69 8.98 1.08
C GLU A 3 14.09 7.66 0.60
N ARG A 4 12.99 7.25 1.23
CA ARG A 4 12.27 6.04 0.86
C ARG A 4 11.26 6.39 -0.22
N THR A 5 11.38 5.74 -1.36
CA THR A 5 10.37 5.87 -2.43
C THR A 5 9.00 5.45 -1.91
N VAL A 6 7.95 6.03 -2.48
CA VAL A 6 6.56 5.72 -2.14
C VAL A 6 6.30 4.21 -2.22
N ASP A 7 6.87 3.52 -3.20
CA ASP A 7 6.71 2.08 -3.41
C ASP A 7 7.25 1.25 -2.23
N VAL A 8 8.39 1.65 -1.65
CA VAL A 8 8.96 0.98 -0.46
C VAL A 8 8.02 1.13 0.73
N HIS A 9 7.43 2.31 0.89
CA HIS A 9 6.46 2.56 1.96
C HIS A 9 5.18 1.76 1.76
N ILE A 10 4.67 1.67 0.54
CA ILE A 10 3.48 0.90 0.20
C ILE A 10 3.70 -0.59 0.40
N LEU A 11 4.86 -1.12 -0.02
CA LEU A 11 5.22 -2.52 0.21
C LEU A 11 5.23 -2.86 1.71
N ARG A 12 5.86 -2.02 2.52
CA ARG A 12 5.93 -2.23 3.98
C ARG A 12 4.56 -2.12 4.63
N LEU A 13 3.75 -1.15 4.21
CA LEU A 13 2.40 -0.98 4.73
C LEU A 13 1.51 -2.17 4.37
N ARG A 14 1.54 -2.67 3.13
CA ARG A 14 0.83 -3.89 2.75
C ARG A 14 1.25 -5.09 3.59
N LYS A 15 2.56 -5.28 3.83
CA LYS A 15 3.05 -6.36 4.70
C LYS A 15 2.52 -6.25 6.13
N ALA A 16 2.45 -5.04 6.69
CA ALA A 16 1.90 -4.82 8.02
C ALA A 16 0.39 -5.11 8.09
N LEU A 17 -0.37 -4.73 7.06
CA LEU A 17 -1.82 -4.96 6.99
C LEU A 17 -2.19 -6.40 6.65
N ALA A 18 -1.35 -7.13 5.92
CA ALA A 18 -1.56 -8.53 5.58
C ALA A 18 -1.70 -9.43 6.82
N VAL A 19 -1.07 -9.05 7.94
CA VAL A 19 -1.19 -9.76 9.24
C VAL A 19 -2.66 -9.86 9.69
N GLN A 20 -3.48 -8.87 9.34
CA GLN A 20 -4.91 -8.81 9.66
C GLN A 20 -5.80 -9.02 8.41
N GLY A 21 -5.23 -9.39 7.26
CA GLY A 21 -5.95 -9.59 6.01
C GLY A 21 -6.45 -8.31 5.32
N TYR A 22 -5.85 -7.15 5.60
CA TYR A 22 -6.29 -5.84 5.08
C TYR A 22 -5.40 -5.26 3.98
N ASP A 23 -4.42 -6.01 3.48
CA ASP A 23 -3.48 -5.53 2.45
C ASP A 23 -4.18 -5.16 1.13
N ALA A 24 -5.30 -5.81 0.82
CA ALA A 24 -6.12 -5.54 -0.36
C ALA A 24 -6.80 -4.15 -0.33
N MET A 25 -6.91 -3.51 0.85
CA MET A 25 -7.45 -2.15 0.95
C MET A 25 -6.55 -1.11 0.28
N ILE A 26 -5.27 -1.43 0.05
CA ILE A 26 -4.34 -0.58 -0.69
C ILE A 26 -4.34 -0.99 -2.15
N GLN A 27 -4.97 -0.19 -3.00
CA GLN A 27 -5.15 -0.46 -4.42
C GLN A 27 -4.12 0.29 -5.26
N THR A 28 -3.61 -0.36 -6.30
CA THR A 28 -2.77 0.29 -7.32
C THR A 28 -3.67 0.95 -8.35
N VAL A 29 -3.52 2.25 -8.55
CA VAL A 29 -4.19 3.03 -9.60
C VAL A 29 -3.18 3.20 -10.75
N ARG A 30 -3.38 2.46 -11.83
CA ARG A 30 -2.45 2.44 -12.97
C ARG A 30 -2.17 3.85 -13.50
N GLY A 31 -0.89 4.22 -13.58
CA GLY A 31 -0.45 5.52 -14.08
C GLY A 31 -0.60 6.69 -13.09
N VAL A 32 -1.08 6.45 -11.87
CA VAL A 32 -1.29 7.50 -10.86
C VAL A 32 -0.55 7.20 -9.55
N GLY A 33 -0.65 5.97 -9.04
CA GLY A 33 -0.03 5.58 -7.78
C GLY A 33 -0.90 4.63 -6.96
N TYR A 34 -1.12 4.96 -5.70
CA TYR A 34 -1.82 4.10 -4.75
C TYR A 34 -2.96 4.83 -4.06
N ARG A 35 -4.01 4.08 -3.69
CA ARG A 35 -5.11 4.61 -2.88
C ARG A 35 -5.52 3.62 -1.79
N PHE A 36 -6.12 4.15 -0.73
CA PHE A 36 -6.82 3.35 0.26
C PHE A 36 -8.31 3.27 -0.08
N SER A 37 -8.89 2.07 -0.02
CA SER A 37 -10.31 1.82 -0.33
C SER A 37 -10.86 0.75 0.61
N ALA A 38 -11.98 1.04 1.26
CA ALA A 38 -12.73 0.05 2.03
C ALA A 38 -13.51 -0.95 1.15
N LYS A 39 -13.64 -0.65 -0.16
CA LYS A 39 -14.16 -1.58 -1.16
C LYS A 39 -12.98 -2.32 -1.77
N VAL A 40 -12.88 -3.62 -1.47
CA VAL A 40 -11.92 -4.54 -2.09
C VAL A 40 -12.41 -4.87 -3.50
#